data_AF-A0A0D3F614-F1
#
_entry.id   AF-A0A0D3F614-F1
#
_cell.length_a   1.000
_cell.length_b   1.000
_cell.length_c   1.000
_cell.angle_alpha   90.00
_cell.angle_beta   90.00
_cell.angle_gamma   90.00
#
_symmetry.space_group_name_H-M   'P 1'
#
loop_
_entity.id
_entity.type
_entity.pdbx_description
1 polymer ?
#
loop_
_entity_poly.entity_id
_entity_poly.type
_entity_poly.pdbx_seq_one_letter_code
_entity_poly.pdbx_strand_id
1 'polypeptide(L)'
;MSTEAETTSSPTTTTPTAPANTTPPCKTGKHTTEKPITKAVPTKPSKAVPVQTSKQSVGADTCSRCRQGFFCSDHGSQPKAQIPTATSDTNMVPVEKPAVPPPKKKIDLNEPRVCKNKGCGKTYKEKDNHDEACDYHPGPAVFHDRIRGWKCCDIHVKEFDEFMEIPPCTKGWHNADAA
;
A
#
# COMPACT_ATOMS: atom_id res chain seq x y z
N MET A 1 83.06 10.19 -26.00
CA MET A 1 82.24 8.98 -25.87
C MET A 1 81.55 9.05 -24.52
N SER A 2 80.25 9.36 -24.48
CA SER A 2 79.44 9.36 -23.26
C SER A 2 78.50 8.17 -23.33
N THR A 3 78.55 7.32 -22.32
CA THR A 3 77.71 6.14 -22.15
C THR A 3 76.42 6.54 -21.44
N GLU A 4 75.28 6.21 -22.03
CA GLU A 4 73.95 6.36 -21.45
C GLU A 4 73.51 4.98 -20.97
N ALA A 5 73.28 4.82 -19.66
CA ALA A 5 72.74 3.60 -19.07
C ALA A 5 71.24 3.80 -18.80
N GLU A 6 70.41 3.11 -19.58
CA GLU A 6 68.96 3.07 -19.43
C GLU A 6 68.60 2.20 -18.20
N THR A 7 67.99 2.82 -17.19
CA THR A 7 67.47 2.14 -16.00
C THR A 7 66.01 1.79 -16.22
N THR A 8 65.73 0.52 -16.51
CA THR A 8 64.39 -0.04 -16.59
C THR A 8 63.80 -0.22 -15.19
N SER A 9 62.81 0.60 -14.84
CA SER A 9 62.03 0.53 -13.61
C SER A 9 60.76 -0.32 -13.82
N SER A 10 60.66 -1.41 -13.05
CA SER A 10 59.49 -2.29 -13.00
C SER A 10 58.31 -1.63 -12.25
N PRO A 11 57.05 -1.84 -12.65
CA PRO A 11 55.89 -1.46 -11.83
C PRO A 11 55.51 -2.58 -10.85
N THR A 12 55.60 -2.28 -9.55
CA THR A 12 55.08 -3.11 -8.46
C THR A 12 53.55 -3.02 -8.43
N THR A 13 52.87 -4.15 -8.68
CA THR A 13 51.41 -4.26 -8.54
C THR A 13 51.06 -4.41 -7.06
N THR A 14 50.38 -3.41 -6.48
CA THR A 14 49.83 -3.46 -5.12
C THR A 14 48.40 -3.99 -5.17
N THR A 15 48.21 -5.21 -4.68
CA THR A 15 46.89 -5.82 -4.44
C THR A 15 46.20 -5.18 -3.22
N PRO A 16 44.94 -4.74 -3.30
CA PRO A 16 44.20 -4.31 -2.12
C PRO A 16 43.66 -5.52 -1.33
N THR A 17 44.13 -5.65 -0.09
CA THR A 17 43.66 -6.58 0.94
C THR A 17 42.22 -6.23 1.36
N ALA A 18 41.30 -7.20 1.27
CA ALA A 18 39.94 -7.08 1.78
C ALA A 18 39.91 -7.08 3.33
N PRO A 19 39.05 -6.29 3.98
CA PRO A 19 38.89 -6.34 5.43
C PRO A 19 38.08 -7.58 5.85
N ALA A 20 38.70 -8.41 6.70
CA ALA A 20 38.04 -9.51 7.38
C ALA A 20 36.97 -8.99 8.34
N ASN A 21 35.70 -9.21 8.02
CA ASN A 21 34.57 -8.96 8.92
C ASN A 21 34.35 -10.20 9.80
N THR A 22 34.96 -10.20 10.98
CA THR A 22 34.76 -11.23 12.00
C THR A 22 33.38 -11.10 12.62
N THR A 23 32.42 -11.87 12.11
CA THR A 23 31.09 -12.04 12.71
C THR A 23 31.19 -13.00 13.91
N PRO A 24 30.64 -12.66 15.10
CA PRO A 24 30.69 -13.56 16.26
C PRO A 24 29.79 -14.80 16.07
N PRO A 25 30.16 -15.96 16.63
CA PRO A 25 29.39 -17.19 16.46
C PRO A 25 28.03 -17.08 17.17
N CYS A 26 26.96 -17.40 16.42
CA CYS A 26 25.62 -17.53 16.98
C CYS A 26 25.55 -18.73 17.95
N LYS A 27 24.85 -18.56 19.08
CA LYS A 27 24.67 -19.63 20.08
C LYS A 27 23.74 -20.71 19.53
N THR A 28 24.21 -21.95 19.47
CA THR A 28 23.43 -23.12 19.06
C THR A 28 22.39 -23.48 20.14
N GLY A 29 21.14 -23.07 19.94
CA GLY A 29 19.98 -23.59 20.67
C GLY A 29 19.48 -24.88 20.02
N LYS A 30 19.17 -25.91 20.81
CA LYS A 30 18.60 -27.16 20.30
C LYS A 30 17.21 -26.90 19.73
N HIS A 31 17.02 -27.16 18.44
CA HIS A 31 15.70 -27.23 17.83
C HIS A 31 15.03 -28.54 18.25
N THR A 32 13.83 -28.46 18.82
CA THR A 32 12.99 -29.63 19.11
C THR A 32 12.25 -30.02 17.84
N THR A 33 12.35 -31.29 17.45
CA THR A 33 11.75 -31.88 16.24
C THR A 33 10.47 -32.64 16.59
N GLU A 34 9.60 -32.08 17.44
CA GLU A 34 8.28 -32.66 17.68
C GLU A 34 7.17 -31.69 17.35
N LYS A 35 6.35 -32.11 16.40
CA LYS A 35 5.20 -31.40 15.84
C LYS A 35 4.00 -31.69 16.77
N PRO A 36 3.34 -30.69 17.39
CA PRO A 36 2.13 -30.97 18.15
C PRO A 36 1.05 -31.51 17.20
N ILE A 37 0.56 -32.71 17.49
CA ILE A 37 -0.55 -33.36 16.78
C ILE A 37 -1.84 -32.70 17.26
N THR A 38 -2.36 -31.74 16.50
CA THR A 38 -3.70 -31.20 16.73
C THR A 38 -4.73 -32.15 16.10
N LYS A 39 -5.59 -32.70 16.94
CA LYS A 39 -6.67 -33.63 16.56
C LYS A 39 -7.66 -32.95 15.60
N ALA A 40 -8.07 -33.69 14.58
CA ALA A 40 -9.07 -33.29 13.59
C ALA A 40 -10.45 -33.05 14.24
N VAL A 41 -11.08 -31.92 13.89
CA VAL A 41 -12.47 -31.62 14.22
C VAL A 41 -13.37 -32.19 13.11
N PRO A 42 -14.45 -32.93 13.43
CA PRO A 42 -15.36 -33.49 12.44
C PRO A 42 -16.20 -32.40 11.75
N THR A 43 -16.24 -32.46 10.43
CA THR A 43 -17.13 -31.72 9.55
C THR A 43 -18.59 -32.12 9.81
N LYS A 44 -19.43 -31.16 10.19
CA LYS A 44 -20.90 -31.32 10.13
C LYS A 44 -21.39 -30.86 8.75
N PRO A 45 -22.27 -31.63 8.08
CA PRO A 45 -22.85 -31.24 6.80
C PRO A 45 -23.90 -30.14 7.01
N SER A 46 -23.74 -29.05 6.25
CA SER A 46 -24.69 -27.96 6.10
C SER A 46 -25.95 -28.46 5.39
N LYS A 47 -27.10 -28.41 6.07
CA LYS A 47 -28.41 -28.59 5.45
C LYS A 47 -28.76 -27.34 4.65
N ALA A 48 -29.19 -27.57 3.40
CA ALA A 48 -29.69 -26.57 2.49
C ALA A 48 -30.92 -25.85 3.06
N VAL A 49 -30.97 -24.53 2.86
CA VAL A 49 -32.12 -23.67 3.15
C VAL A 49 -33.03 -23.65 1.92
N PRO A 50 -34.36 -23.84 2.05
CA PRO A 50 -35.28 -23.58 0.96
C PRO A 50 -35.47 -22.07 0.77
N VAL A 51 -35.32 -21.65 -0.48
CA VAL A 51 -35.74 -20.36 -1.02
C VAL A 51 -37.23 -20.16 -0.72
N GLN A 52 -37.58 -19.07 -0.04
CA GLN A 52 -38.96 -18.56 -0.03
C GLN A 52 -38.99 -17.15 -0.61
N THR A 53 -39.35 -17.11 -1.89
CA THR A 53 -40.01 -15.98 -2.54
C THR A 53 -41.36 -15.78 -1.85
N SER A 54 -41.55 -14.60 -1.28
CA SER A 54 -42.89 -14.11 -0.93
C SER A 54 -42.91 -12.61 -1.19
N LYS A 55 -43.46 -12.27 -2.35
CA LYS A 55 -43.92 -10.92 -2.70
C LYS A 55 -45.03 -10.56 -1.72
N GLN A 56 -44.81 -9.59 -0.85
CA GLN A 56 -45.91 -8.89 -0.20
C GLN A 56 -45.52 -7.43 -0.01
N SER A 57 -46.23 -6.57 -0.73
CA SER A 57 -46.18 -5.13 -0.62
C SER A 57 -46.70 -4.72 0.76
N VAL A 58 -45.83 -4.18 1.59
CA VAL A 58 -46.18 -3.62 2.90
C VAL A 58 -45.46 -2.28 3.00
N GLY A 59 -46.21 -1.22 3.33
CA GLY A 59 -45.70 0.15 3.41
C GLY A 59 -44.57 0.31 4.45
N ALA A 60 -43.77 1.36 4.28
CA ALA A 60 -42.55 1.63 5.05
C ALA A 60 -42.72 1.59 6.58
N ASP A 61 -43.93 1.86 7.10
CA ASP A 61 -44.27 1.85 8.53
C ASP A 61 -44.20 0.47 9.20
N THR A 62 -44.30 -0.61 8.42
CA THR A 62 -44.26 -1.99 8.95
C THR A 62 -42.88 -2.65 8.81
N CYS A 63 -41.94 -1.99 8.13
CA CYS A 63 -40.59 -2.52 8.02
C CYS A 63 -39.81 -2.25 9.31
N SER A 64 -39.56 -3.31 10.09
CA SER A 64 -38.83 -3.24 11.37
C SER A 64 -37.50 -2.49 11.27
N ARG A 65 -36.79 -2.63 10.14
CA ARG A 65 -35.48 -1.99 9.91
C ARG A 65 -35.60 -0.49 9.67
N CYS A 66 -36.63 -0.05 8.95
CA CYS A 66 -36.81 1.37 8.62
C CYS A 66 -37.49 2.13 9.79
N ARG A 67 -38.36 1.49 10.59
CA ARG A 67 -38.92 2.07 11.83
C ARG A 67 -37.84 2.39 12.88
N GLN A 68 -36.72 1.68 12.84
CA GLN A 68 -35.56 1.92 13.70
C GLN A 68 -34.61 3.00 13.16
N GLY A 69 -35.00 3.71 12.08
CA GLY A 69 -34.20 4.78 11.49
C GLY A 69 -33.00 4.29 10.68
N PHE A 70 -32.94 3.01 10.34
CA PHE A 70 -31.86 2.44 9.54
C PHE A 70 -32.28 2.27 8.08
N PHE A 71 -31.42 2.67 7.16
CA PHE A 71 -31.70 2.63 5.73
C PHE A 71 -31.73 1.18 5.22
N CYS A 72 -32.81 0.85 4.54
CA CYS A 72 -33.15 -0.49 4.05
C CYS A 72 -33.14 -0.46 2.51
N SER A 73 -32.48 -1.41 1.86
CA SER A 73 -32.31 -1.43 0.39
C SER A 73 -33.60 -1.46 -0.41
N ASP A 74 -34.72 -1.82 0.23
CA ASP A 74 -36.03 -1.93 -0.41
C ASP A 74 -36.86 -0.63 -0.36
N HIS A 75 -36.52 0.34 0.51
CA HIS A 75 -37.27 1.60 0.66
C HIS A 75 -36.37 2.84 0.55
N GLY A 76 -35.27 2.71 -0.20
CA GLY A 76 -34.24 3.72 -0.30
C GLY A 76 -34.64 4.96 -1.11
N SER A 77 -35.54 5.80 -0.59
CA SER A 77 -35.93 7.04 -1.25
C SER A 77 -35.14 8.24 -0.72
N GLN A 78 -34.30 8.76 -1.63
CA GLN A 78 -33.59 10.03 -1.58
C GLN A 78 -34.54 11.18 -1.17
N PRO A 79 -34.12 12.18 -0.38
CA PRO A 79 -34.88 13.41 -0.24
C PRO A 79 -34.80 14.20 -1.55
N LYS A 80 -35.87 14.13 -2.36
CA LYS A 80 -36.05 14.99 -3.52
C LYS A 80 -36.41 16.40 -3.03
N ALA A 81 -35.60 17.36 -3.50
CA ALA A 81 -35.68 18.81 -3.36
C ALA A 81 -37.10 19.39 -3.19
N GLN A 82 -37.25 20.24 -2.18
CA GLN A 82 -38.29 21.25 -2.11
C GLN A 82 -37.65 22.61 -1.83
N ILE A 83 -37.86 23.52 -2.77
CA ILE A 83 -37.61 24.96 -2.65
C ILE A 83 -38.78 25.54 -1.85
N PRO A 84 -38.52 26.42 -0.86
CA PRO A 84 -39.45 27.51 -0.59
C PRO A 84 -38.78 28.89 -0.68
N THR A 85 -39.58 29.80 -1.23
CA THR A 85 -39.38 31.22 -1.50
C THR A 85 -39.07 32.09 -0.28
N ALA A 86 -38.38 33.21 -0.55
CA ALA A 86 -37.92 34.24 0.37
C ALA A 86 -39.03 34.92 1.21
N THR A 87 -38.71 35.20 2.48
CA THR A 87 -39.08 36.43 3.20
C THR A 87 -37.93 36.81 4.13
N SER A 88 -37.70 38.12 4.20
CA SER A 88 -36.62 38.84 4.87
C SER A 88 -37.00 39.23 6.31
N ASP A 89 -36.10 39.03 7.27
CA ASP A 89 -35.75 40.06 8.27
C ASP A 89 -34.41 39.73 8.96
N THR A 90 -33.83 40.76 9.56
CA THR A 90 -32.44 41.01 9.92
C THR A 90 -32.10 40.46 11.31
N ASN A 91 -30.96 39.77 11.46
CA ASN A 91 -30.08 40.03 12.60
C ASN A 91 -28.62 39.65 12.31
N MET A 92 -27.73 40.52 12.76
CA MET A 92 -26.31 40.60 12.48
C MET A 92 -25.50 39.91 13.61
N VAL A 93 -24.40 39.25 13.19
CA VAL A 93 -23.14 38.88 13.91
C VAL A 93 -23.21 37.84 15.07
N PRO A 94 -22.10 37.15 15.45
CA PRO A 94 -20.78 37.01 14.80
C PRO A 94 -20.22 35.57 14.61
N VAL A 95 -19.46 35.45 13.50
CA VAL A 95 -18.33 34.57 13.18
C VAL A 95 -17.75 33.70 14.31
N GLU A 96 -17.76 32.37 14.11
CA GLU A 96 -16.77 31.47 14.69
C GLU A 96 -16.13 30.58 13.61
N LYS A 97 -14.90 30.98 13.25
CA LYS A 97 -13.75 30.18 12.81
C LYS A 97 -13.91 29.24 11.58
N PRO A 98 -13.48 29.68 10.38
CA PRO A 98 -13.16 28.76 9.30
C PRO A 98 -11.97 27.88 9.71
N ALA A 99 -12.17 26.56 9.75
CA ALA A 99 -11.07 25.61 9.83
C ALA A 99 -10.20 25.79 8.57
N VAL A 100 -8.98 26.28 8.78
CA VAL A 100 -7.97 26.50 7.76
C VAL A 100 -7.69 25.16 7.06
N PRO A 101 -7.96 25.01 5.74
CA PRO A 101 -7.51 23.83 5.00
C PRO A 101 -5.97 23.77 5.09
N PRO A 102 -5.37 22.58 5.28
CA PRO A 102 -3.92 22.46 5.43
C PRO A 102 -3.23 23.14 4.24
N PRO A 103 -2.13 23.88 4.49
CA PRO A 103 -1.46 24.67 3.47
C PRO A 103 -1.08 23.75 2.31
N LYS A 104 -1.62 24.05 1.12
CA LYS A 104 -1.19 23.43 -0.14
C LYS A 104 0.33 23.63 -0.22
N LYS A 105 1.10 22.54 -0.07
CA LYS A 105 2.55 22.56 -0.27
C LYS A 105 2.78 23.12 -1.67
N LYS A 106 3.42 24.29 -1.79
CA LYS A 106 3.90 24.79 -3.08
C LYS A 106 4.94 23.78 -3.55
N ILE A 107 4.58 22.97 -4.53
CA ILE A 107 5.48 21.96 -5.11
C ILE A 107 6.20 22.68 -6.26
N ASP A 108 7.50 22.88 -6.13
CA ASP A 108 8.33 23.42 -7.20
C ASP A 108 8.46 22.38 -8.33
N LEU A 109 7.87 22.65 -9.49
CA LEU A 109 7.69 21.66 -10.57
C LEU A 109 9.00 21.04 -11.12
N ASN A 110 10.12 21.75 -10.98
CA ASN A 110 11.42 21.31 -11.49
C ASN A 110 12.32 20.72 -10.39
N GLU A 111 11.88 20.73 -9.13
CA GLU A 111 12.63 20.17 -8.03
C GLU A 111 12.66 18.63 -8.12
N PRO A 112 13.85 18.00 -8.10
CA PRO A 112 13.95 16.54 -8.09
C PRO A 112 13.47 15.98 -6.76
N ARG A 113 12.51 15.04 -6.81
CA ARG A 113 11.95 14.34 -5.65
C ARG A 113 12.11 12.84 -5.82
N VAL A 114 12.23 12.12 -4.71
CA VAL A 114 12.37 10.65 -4.72
C VAL A 114 10.99 10.01 -4.59
N CYS A 115 10.66 9.12 -5.51
CA CYS A 115 9.43 8.33 -5.45
C CYS A 115 9.49 7.31 -4.31
N LYS A 116 8.48 7.33 -3.45
CA LYS A 116 8.30 6.43 -2.31
C LYS A 116 7.29 5.31 -2.58
N ASN A 117 6.76 5.22 -3.80
CA ASN A 117 5.97 4.07 -4.22
C ASN A 117 6.83 2.79 -4.15
N LYS A 118 6.21 1.70 -3.70
CA LYS A 118 6.90 0.43 -3.47
C LYS A 118 7.38 -0.18 -4.79
N GLY A 119 8.67 -0.43 -4.91
CA GLY A 119 9.29 -0.94 -6.14
C GLY A 119 9.74 0.14 -7.14
N CYS A 120 9.52 1.44 -6.87
CA CYS A 120 9.99 2.52 -7.73
C CYS A 120 11.35 3.09 -7.29
N GLY A 121 11.39 3.88 -6.19
CA GLY A 121 12.61 4.49 -5.66
C GLY A 121 13.33 5.50 -6.58
N LYS A 122 12.78 5.82 -7.76
CA LYS A 122 13.39 6.70 -8.76
C LYS A 122 13.25 8.17 -8.36
N THR A 123 14.23 8.99 -8.72
CA THR A 123 14.12 10.46 -8.64
C THR A 123 13.37 10.97 -9.86
N TYR A 124 12.33 11.78 -9.64
CA TYR A 124 11.48 12.35 -10.68
C TYR A 124 11.30 13.85 -10.45
N LYS A 125 10.85 14.55 -11.49
CA LYS A 125 10.40 15.95 -11.41
C LYS A 125 8.90 15.98 -11.64
N GLU A 126 8.19 16.86 -10.94
CA GLU A 126 6.73 16.94 -11.08
C GLU A 126 6.31 17.29 -12.52
N LYS A 127 7.12 18.05 -13.25
CA LYS A 127 6.89 18.38 -14.66
C LYS A 127 6.84 17.15 -15.59
N ASP A 128 7.53 16.07 -15.23
CA ASP A 128 7.64 14.85 -16.04
C ASP A 128 6.73 13.74 -15.47
N ASN A 129 6.00 14.03 -14.39
CA ASN A 129 5.11 13.08 -13.71
C ASN A 129 3.80 12.94 -14.51
N HIS A 130 3.44 11.71 -14.83
CA HIS A 130 2.23 11.34 -15.56
C HIS A 130 1.75 9.97 -15.10
N ASP A 131 0.59 9.53 -15.59
CA ASP A 131 -0.09 8.29 -15.22
C ASP A 131 0.67 7.01 -15.58
N GLU A 132 1.67 7.08 -16.45
CA GLU A 132 2.53 5.96 -16.80
C GLU A 132 4.00 6.13 -16.38
N ALA A 133 4.32 7.18 -15.63
CA ALA A 133 5.70 7.52 -15.28
C ALA A 133 6.32 6.55 -14.26
N CYS A 134 5.50 6.03 -13.35
CA CYS A 134 5.92 5.20 -12.23
C CYS A 134 5.39 3.78 -12.36
N ASP A 135 6.29 2.80 -12.45
CA ASP A 135 5.95 1.40 -12.18
C ASP A 135 6.11 1.10 -10.68
N TYR A 136 5.07 0.56 -10.03
CA TYR A 136 5.08 0.23 -8.60
C TYR A 136 4.07 -0.85 -8.21
N HIS A 137 4.14 -1.28 -6.95
CA HIS A 137 3.14 -2.13 -6.31
C HIS A 137 2.20 -1.27 -5.43
N PRO A 138 0.90 -1.15 -5.76
CA PRO A 138 -0.05 -0.38 -4.95
C PRO A 138 -0.45 -1.12 -3.67
N GLY A 139 -0.28 -2.44 -3.63
CA GLY A 139 -0.67 -3.29 -2.51
C GLY A 139 0.40 -3.36 -1.40
N PRO A 140 0.01 -3.75 -0.17
CA PRO A 140 0.97 -4.10 0.86
C PRO A 140 1.76 -5.37 0.49
N ALA A 141 2.98 -5.45 1.02
CA ALA A 141 3.75 -6.69 0.99
C ALA A 141 3.14 -7.69 1.98
N VAL A 142 3.16 -8.97 1.62
CA VAL A 142 2.54 -10.08 2.34
C VAL A 142 3.63 -11.03 2.76
N PHE A 143 3.64 -11.38 4.05
CA PHE A 143 4.58 -12.32 4.63
C PHE A 143 3.79 -13.37 5.41
N HIS A 144 3.50 -14.52 4.80
CA HIS A 144 2.79 -15.64 5.43
C HIS A 144 3.46 -16.97 5.09
N ASP A 145 3.56 -17.90 6.05
CA ASP A 145 4.04 -19.28 5.83
C ASP A 145 5.41 -19.42 5.13
N ARG A 146 6.34 -18.50 5.41
CA ARG A 146 7.67 -18.38 4.75
C ARG A 146 7.60 -18.01 3.26
N ILE A 147 6.45 -17.50 2.83
CA ILE A 147 6.21 -16.94 1.51
C ILE A 147 6.16 -15.43 1.64
N ARG A 148 6.83 -14.75 0.70
CA ARG A 148 6.87 -13.29 0.57
C ARG A 148 6.19 -12.91 -0.73
N GLY A 149 5.45 -11.81 -0.75
CA GLY A 149 4.67 -11.47 -1.93
C GLY A 149 4.01 -10.10 -1.87
N TRP A 150 3.21 -9.79 -2.87
CA TRP A 150 2.48 -8.53 -2.98
C TRP A 150 0.98 -8.78 -3.14
N LYS A 151 0.13 -8.12 -2.33
CA LYS A 151 -1.34 -8.27 -2.48
C LYS A 151 -1.90 -7.74 -3.80
N CYS A 152 -1.17 -6.85 -4.48
CA CYS A 152 -1.67 -6.24 -5.71
C CYS A 152 -1.59 -7.16 -6.94
N CYS A 153 -0.70 -8.15 -6.94
CA CYS A 153 -0.54 -9.09 -8.05
C CYS A 153 -0.57 -10.57 -7.62
N ASP A 154 -0.79 -10.84 -6.33
CA ASP A 154 -0.81 -12.18 -5.73
C ASP A 154 0.39 -13.06 -6.14
N ILE A 155 1.54 -12.43 -6.39
CA ILE A 155 2.82 -13.11 -6.62
C ILE A 155 3.44 -13.45 -5.27
N HIS A 156 3.86 -14.70 -5.14
CA HIS A 156 4.26 -15.33 -3.90
C HIS A 156 5.53 -16.16 -4.13
N VAL A 157 6.62 -15.77 -3.49
CA VAL A 157 7.94 -16.38 -3.65
C VAL A 157 8.44 -16.92 -2.31
N LYS A 158 9.24 -17.99 -2.36
CA LYS A 158 9.81 -18.61 -1.16
C LYS A 158 11.13 -17.97 -0.77
N GLU A 159 11.94 -17.56 -1.74
CA GLU A 159 13.23 -16.93 -1.48
C GLU A 159 13.10 -15.41 -1.33
N PHE A 160 14.03 -14.81 -0.59
CA PHE A 160 14.01 -13.36 -0.35
C PHE A 160 14.54 -12.57 -1.55
N ASP A 161 15.57 -13.08 -2.21
CA ASP A 161 16.15 -12.41 -3.39
C ASP A 161 15.13 -12.35 -4.53
N GLU A 162 14.39 -13.45 -4.73
CA GLU A 162 13.29 -13.50 -5.70
C GLU A 162 12.20 -12.47 -5.39
N PHE A 163 11.96 -12.14 -4.10
CA PHE A 163 10.98 -11.11 -3.71
C PHE A 163 11.43 -9.70 -4.10
N MET A 164 12.73 -9.42 -4.01
CA MET A 164 13.31 -8.14 -4.44
C MET A 164 13.29 -7.98 -5.96
N GLU A 165 13.30 -9.09 -6.70
CA GLU A 165 13.25 -9.12 -8.16
C GLU A 165 11.83 -9.10 -8.74
N ILE A 166 10.77 -9.21 -7.91
CA ILE A 166 9.38 -9.18 -8.39
C ILE A 166 9.13 -7.88 -9.16
N PRO A 167 8.73 -7.95 -10.44
CA PRO A 167 8.49 -6.75 -11.23
C PRO A 167 7.25 -6.01 -10.72
N PRO A 168 7.28 -4.66 -10.73
CA PRO A 168 6.11 -3.85 -10.42
C PRO A 168 4.92 -4.20 -11.33
N CYS A 169 3.72 -4.22 -10.76
CA CYS A 169 2.52 -4.69 -11.46
C CYS A 169 1.58 -3.56 -11.92
N THR A 170 1.88 -2.30 -11.60
CA THR A 170 0.98 -1.18 -11.86
C THR A 170 1.77 0.04 -12.29
N LYS A 171 1.21 0.78 -13.25
CA LYS A 171 1.68 2.09 -13.69
C LYS A 171 0.83 3.19 -13.07
N GLY A 172 1.46 4.30 -12.73
CA GLY A 172 0.78 5.45 -12.16
C GLY A 172 1.69 6.65 -12.01
N TRP A 173 1.23 7.59 -11.19
CA TRP A 173 1.96 8.79 -10.84
C TRP A 173 3.02 8.47 -9.79
N HIS A 174 4.18 9.10 -9.89
CA HIS A 174 5.15 9.09 -8.81
C HIS A 174 4.58 9.80 -7.58
N ASN A 175 4.94 9.31 -6.39
CA ASN A 175 4.54 9.93 -5.12
C ASN A 175 5.76 10.12 -4.22
N ALA A 176 5.97 11.33 -3.70
CA ALA A 176 7.08 11.64 -2.79
C ALA A 176 6.69 11.56 -1.31
N ASP A 177 5.39 11.50 -1.02
CA ASP A 177 4.86 11.29 0.31
C ASP A 177 4.66 9.77 0.51
N ALA A 178 5.27 9.20 1.55
CA ALA A 178 4.99 7.81 1.91
C ALA A 178 3.63 7.79 2.60
N ALA A 179 2.67 7.05 2.04
CA ALA A 179 1.38 6.77 2.65
C ALA A 179 1.51 5.70 3.74
#